data_AF-A0AA92TIV7-F1
#
_entry.id   AF-A0AA92TIV7-F1
#
_cell.length_a   1.000
_cell.length_b   1.000
_cell.length_c   1.000
_cell.angle_alpha   90.00
_cell.angle_beta   90.00
_cell.angle_gamma   90.00
#
_symmetry.space_group_name_H-M   'P 1'
#
loop_
_entity.id
_entity.type
_entity.pdbx_description
1 polymer ?
#
loop_
_entity_poly.entity_id
_entity_poly.type
_entity_poly.pdbx_seq_one_letter_code
_entity_poly.pdbx_strand_id
1 'polypeptide(L)'
;SDFHHYLLDEKGFSSGTITIYVSLFKKMCRIAFERGLCKNLLFAHYRVGTPRVTTPKALSMSDFIKIRDVELPEDKPRLSVSRDMFLFACYAGTAFIDTISITKANVKVLEDGDKWLIYNRKKTGTLARVKLLPEALELVAKYEDGARDTLFPLLSTNRVRIDLITICKLAETSKTY
;
A
#
# COMPACT_ATOMS: atom_id res chain seq x y z
N SER A 1 -24.82 -7.02 -22.94
CA SER A 1 -23.85 -7.06 -24.06
C SER A 1 -22.95 -8.24 -23.82
N ASP A 2 -22.86 -9.13 -24.80
CA ASP A 2 -22.16 -10.42 -24.71
C ASP A 2 -20.69 -10.27 -24.30
N PHE A 3 -20.05 -9.16 -24.68
CA PHE A 3 -18.67 -8.86 -24.28
C PHE A 3 -18.53 -8.59 -22.76
N HIS A 4 -19.53 -7.99 -22.11
CA HIS A 4 -19.49 -7.78 -20.67
C HIS A 4 -19.63 -9.11 -19.91
N HIS A 5 -20.54 -9.97 -20.36
CA HIS A 5 -20.74 -11.32 -19.79
C HIS A 5 -19.51 -12.19 -19.99
N TYR A 6 -18.90 -12.17 -21.17
CA TYR A 6 -17.63 -12.84 -21.43
C TYR A 6 -16.54 -12.47 -20.40
N LEU A 7 -16.39 -11.17 -20.10
CA LEU A 7 -15.38 -10.69 -19.15
C LEU A 7 -15.71 -11.06 -17.69
N LEU A 8 -17.00 -11.06 -17.32
CA LEU A 8 -17.43 -11.45 -15.98
C LEU A 8 -17.34 -12.96 -15.77
N ASP A 9 -17.99 -13.71 -16.65
CA ASP A 9 -18.32 -15.12 -16.44
C ASP A 9 -17.21 -16.04 -16.94
N GLU A 10 -16.65 -15.77 -18.13
CA GLU A 10 -15.58 -16.62 -18.70
C GLU A 10 -14.17 -16.20 -18.28
N LYS A 11 -13.94 -14.90 -18.05
CA LYS A 11 -12.63 -14.38 -17.58
C LYS A 11 -12.56 -14.16 -16.08
N GLY A 12 -13.68 -14.26 -15.36
CA GLY A 12 -13.72 -14.13 -13.91
C GLY A 12 -13.29 -12.74 -13.41
N PHE A 13 -13.38 -11.70 -14.23
CA PHE A 13 -13.00 -10.35 -13.80
C PHE A 13 -14.07 -9.75 -12.88
N SER A 14 -13.62 -8.99 -11.88
CA SER A 14 -14.55 -8.18 -11.09
C SER A 14 -15.14 -7.05 -11.95
N SER A 15 -16.37 -6.63 -11.66
CA SER A 15 -17.00 -5.50 -12.37
C SER A 15 -16.15 -4.23 -12.35
N GLY A 16 -15.43 -3.97 -11.25
CA GLY A 16 -14.50 -2.84 -11.14
C GLY A 16 -13.31 -2.96 -12.11
N THR A 17 -12.73 -4.16 -12.21
CA THR A 17 -11.67 -4.46 -13.18
C THR A 17 -12.14 -4.22 -14.61
N ILE A 18 -13.34 -4.72 -14.95
CA ILE A 18 -13.95 -4.55 -16.27
C ILE A 18 -14.16 -3.08 -16.59
N THR A 19 -14.73 -2.32 -15.66
CA THR A 19 -14.92 -0.87 -15.83
C THR A 19 -13.60 -0.16 -16.16
N ILE A 20 -12.51 -0.46 -15.45
CA ILE A 20 -11.21 0.14 -15.71
C ILE A 20 -10.70 -0.26 -17.10
N TYR A 21 -10.70 -1.55 -17.41
CA TYR A 21 -10.15 -2.07 -18.66
C TYR A 21 -10.92 -1.56 -19.87
N VAL A 22 -12.25 -1.59 -19.83
CA VAL A 22 -13.07 -1.10 -20.94
C VAL A 22 -12.98 0.42 -21.06
N SER A 23 -12.85 1.16 -19.95
CA SER A 23 -12.59 2.61 -20.02
C SER A 23 -11.28 2.93 -20.74
N LEU A 24 -10.20 2.22 -20.39
CA LEU A 24 -8.89 2.38 -21.03
C LEU A 24 -8.97 2.01 -22.50
N PHE A 25 -9.59 0.88 -22.82
CA PHE A 25 -9.74 0.42 -24.20
C PHE A 25 -10.55 1.39 -25.05
N LYS A 26 -11.68 1.88 -24.54
CA LYS A 26 -12.50 2.90 -25.21
C LYS A 26 -11.73 4.21 -25.43
N LYS A 27 -10.88 4.60 -24.48
CA LYS A 27 -9.96 5.75 -24.64
C LYS A 27 -8.97 5.52 -25.78
N MET A 28 -8.38 4.34 -25.89
CA MET A 28 -7.48 3.99 -27.00
C MET A 28 -8.20 3.99 -28.35
N CYS A 29 -9.39 3.39 -28.45
CA CYS A 29 -10.21 3.42 -29.66
C CYS A 29 -10.54 4.85 -30.10
N ARG A 30 -10.85 5.73 -29.13
CA ARG A 30 -11.09 7.15 -29.40
C ARG A 30 -9.84 7.85 -29.94
N ILE A 31 -8.68 7.64 -29.32
CA ILE A 31 -7.40 8.21 -29.81
C ILE A 31 -7.09 7.71 -31.24
N ALA A 32 -7.32 6.44 -31.54
CA ALA A 32 -7.08 5.87 -32.87
C ALA A 32 -8.01 6.47 -33.93
N PHE A 33 -9.28 6.67 -33.60
CA PHE A 33 -10.26 7.33 -34.46
C PHE A 33 -9.89 8.81 -34.71
N GLU A 34 -9.57 9.57 -33.66
CA GLU A 34 -9.16 10.99 -33.77
C GLU A 34 -7.88 11.17 -34.60
N ARG A 35 -7.00 10.16 -34.64
CA ARG A 35 -5.79 10.14 -35.48
C ARG A 35 -6.01 9.61 -36.90
N GLY A 36 -7.24 9.25 -37.28
CA GLY A 36 -7.56 8.69 -38.59
C GLY A 36 -7.03 7.26 -38.81
N LEU A 37 -6.53 6.57 -37.78
CA LEU A 37 -6.06 5.19 -37.86
C LEU A 37 -7.23 4.18 -37.94
N CYS A 38 -8.43 4.62 -37.57
CA CYS A 38 -9.66 3.86 -37.71
C CYS A 38 -10.74 4.72 -38.35
N LYS A 39 -11.49 4.15 -39.30
CA LYS A 39 -12.62 4.81 -39.96
C LYS A 39 -13.84 4.96 -39.06
N ASN A 40 -13.98 4.09 -38.06
CA ASN A 40 -15.13 4.02 -37.17
C ASN A 40 -14.70 4.15 -35.71
N LEU A 41 -15.51 4.82 -34.90
CA LEU A 41 -15.30 4.90 -33.46
C LEU A 41 -15.77 3.60 -32.78
N LEU A 42 -14.85 2.67 -32.59
CA LEU A 42 -15.11 1.40 -31.91
C LEU A 42 -15.57 1.64 -30.46
N PHE A 43 -16.52 0.83 -29.98
CA PHE A 43 -17.07 0.89 -28.61
C PHE A 43 -17.79 2.20 -28.24
N ALA A 44 -18.18 3.04 -29.23
CA ALA A 44 -18.92 4.28 -29.00
C ALA A 44 -20.15 4.10 -28.10
N HIS A 45 -20.95 3.06 -28.36
CA HIS A 45 -22.19 2.77 -27.64
C HIS A 45 -22.05 1.83 -26.45
N TYR A 46 -20.85 1.30 -26.20
CA TYR A 46 -20.62 0.49 -25.01
C TYR A 46 -20.68 1.38 -23.76
N ARG A 47 -21.65 1.12 -22.88
CA ARG A 47 -21.81 1.83 -21.61
C ARG A 47 -20.90 1.19 -20.57
N VAL A 48 -19.90 1.95 -20.14
CA VAL A 48 -19.06 1.53 -19.02
C VAL A 48 -19.80 1.89 -17.74
N GLY A 49 -20.04 0.90 -16.88
CA GLY A 49 -20.61 1.16 -15.55
C GLY A 49 -19.65 1.95 -14.68
N THR A 50 -20.18 2.74 -13.76
CA THR A 50 -19.36 3.44 -12.76
C THR A 50 -18.72 2.41 -11.83
N PRO A 51 -17.41 2.51 -11.50
CA PRO A 51 -16.83 1.61 -10.52
C PRO A 51 -17.59 1.78 -9.22
N ARG A 52 -18.01 0.67 -8.59
CA ARG A 52 -18.60 0.72 -7.26
C ARG A 52 -17.53 1.27 -6.31
N VAL A 53 -17.77 2.46 -5.78
CA VAL A 53 -16.91 3.03 -4.74
C VAL A 53 -17.18 2.22 -3.48
N THR A 54 -16.24 1.36 -3.11
CA THR A 54 -16.24 0.71 -1.81
C THR A 54 -15.54 1.61 -0.82
N THR A 55 -16.12 1.77 0.37
CA THR A 55 -15.44 2.46 1.46
C THR A 55 -14.14 1.72 1.77
N PRO A 56 -12.97 2.39 1.75
CA PRO A 56 -11.72 1.77 2.14
C PRO A 56 -11.87 1.17 3.54
N LYS A 57 -11.47 -0.09 3.72
CA LYS A 57 -11.48 -0.72 5.04
C LYS A 57 -10.41 -0.04 5.90
N ALA A 58 -10.84 0.72 6.90
CA ALA A 58 -9.94 1.27 7.91
C ALA A 58 -9.66 0.23 9.00
N LEU A 59 -8.42 0.18 9.46
CA LEU A 59 -8.00 -0.57 10.63
C LEU A 59 -8.66 0.04 11.89
N SER A 60 -9.32 -0.79 12.69
CA SER A 60 -9.86 -0.34 13.97
C SER A 60 -8.76 -0.17 15.01
N MET A 61 -8.93 0.73 15.97
CA MET A 61 -7.95 0.89 17.06
C MET A 61 -7.80 -0.40 17.88
N SER A 62 -8.89 -1.15 18.07
CA SER A 62 -8.85 -2.46 18.74
C SER A 62 -7.97 -3.47 17.98
N ASP A 63 -8.12 -3.56 16.65
CA ASP A 63 -7.29 -4.46 15.85
C ASP A 63 -5.83 -3.97 15.77
N PHE A 64 -5.60 -2.65 15.76
CA PHE A 64 -4.26 -2.09 15.85
C PHE A 64 -3.54 -2.53 17.13
N ILE A 65 -4.21 -2.39 18.29
CA ILE A 65 -3.67 -2.81 19.59
C ILE A 65 -3.39 -4.33 19.59
N LYS A 66 -4.32 -5.13 19.07
CA LYS A 66 -4.13 -6.59 18.93
C LYS A 66 -2.89 -6.92 18.09
N ILE A 67 -2.72 -6.27 16.93
CA ILE A 67 -1.54 -6.50 16.07
C ILE A 67 -0.25 -6.06 16.77
N ARG A 68 -0.28 -4.95 17.54
CA ARG A 68 0.87 -4.44 18.27
C ARG A 68 1.32 -5.41 19.36
N ASP A 69 0.37 -5.91 20.14
CA ASP A 69 0.63 -6.63 21.39
C ASP A 69 0.63 -8.15 21.23
N VAL A 70 0.29 -8.68 20.06
CA VAL A 70 0.30 -10.13 19.81
C VAL A 70 1.69 -10.73 20.03
N GLU A 71 1.71 -11.85 20.75
CA GLU A 71 2.89 -12.69 20.92
C GLU A 71 3.20 -13.41 19.61
N LEU A 72 4.43 -13.24 19.13
CA LEU A 72 4.87 -13.82 17.87
C LEU A 72 5.76 -15.04 18.13
N PRO A 73 5.62 -16.12 17.34
CA PRO A 73 6.46 -17.30 17.48
C PRO A 73 7.96 -16.97 17.32
N GLU A 74 8.78 -17.41 18.28
CA GLU A 74 10.23 -17.15 18.30
C GLU A 74 10.97 -17.79 17.11
N ASP A 75 10.44 -18.90 16.57
CA ASP A 75 10.95 -19.59 15.38
C ASP A 75 10.78 -18.76 14.08
N LYS A 76 10.04 -17.65 14.14
CA LYS A 76 9.72 -16.79 12.99
C LYS A 76 10.04 -15.32 13.26
N PRO A 77 11.33 -14.96 13.47
CA PRO A 77 11.74 -13.58 13.77
C PRO A 77 11.33 -12.56 12.70
N ARG A 78 11.14 -13.01 11.45
CA ARG A 78 10.64 -12.19 10.34
C ARG A 78 9.25 -11.58 10.62
N LEU A 79 8.37 -12.27 11.35
CA LEU A 79 7.04 -11.74 11.67
C LEU A 79 7.17 -10.47 12.52
N SER A 80 8.11 -10.44 13.47
CA SER A 80 8.38 -9.26 14.28
C SER A 80 8.84 -8.09 13.42
N VAL A 81 9.71 -8.33 12.43
CA VAL A 81 10.14 -7.29 11.48
C VAL A 81 8.94 -6.75 10.69
N SER A 82 8.12 -7.64 10.13
CA SER A 82 6.93 -7.25 9.35
C SER A 82 5.91 -6.46 10.19
N ARG A 83 5.66 -6.89 11.45
CA ARG A 83 4.81 -6.17 12.40
C ARG A 83 5.36 -4.79 12.69
N ASP A 84 6.64 -4.70 13.03
CA ASP A 84 7.26 -3.46 13.47
C ASP A 84 7.37 -2.44 12.32
N MET A 85 7.63 -2.89 11.09
CA MET A 85 7.55 -2.03 9.89
C MET A 85 6.13 -1.49 9.66
N PHE A 86 5.12 -2.30 9.93
CA PHE A 86 3.73 -1.87 9.84
C PHE A 86 3.37 -0.85 10.94
N LEU A 87 3.78 -1.11 12.18
CA LEU A 87 3.57 -0.18 13.30
C LEU A 87 4.27 1.17 13.02
N PHE A 88 5.51 1.13 12.54
CA PHE A 88 6.21 2.36 12.12
C PHE A 88 5.43 3.10 11.04
N ALA A 89 4.91 2.40 10.03
CA ALA A 89 4.10 3.02 8.98
C ALA A 89 2.82 3.67 9.52
N CYS A 90 2.19 3.08 10.54
CA CYS A 90 1.05 3.67 11.24
C CYS A 90 1.45 4.91 12.05
N TYR A 91 2.55 4.85 12.82
CA TYR A 91 3.00 5.98 13.64
C TYR A 91 3.54 7.16 12.82
N ALA A 92 4.22 6.88 11.70
CA ALA A 92 4.84 7.88 10.84
C ALA A 92 3.98 8.24 9.61
N GLY A 93 2.81 7.63 9.44
CA GLY A 93 1.89 7.91 8.32
C GLY A 93 2.51 7.66 6.93
N THR A 94 3.43 6.70 6.82
CA THR A 94 4.15 6.41 5.58
C THR A 94 3.43 5.34 4.76
N ALA A 95 3.50 5.45 3.43
CA ALA A 95 3.13 4.32 2.59
C ALA A 95 4.19 3.21 2.76
N PHE A 96 3.79 1.94 2.66
CA PHE A 96 4.73 0.83 2.85
C PHE A 96 5.94 0.90 1.90
N ILE A 97 5.71 1.30 0.65
CA ILE A 97 6.79 1.48 -0.34
C ILE A 97 7.80 2.56 0.07
N ASP A 98 7.36 3.56 0.82
CA ASP A 98 8.22 4.57 1.38
C ASP A 98 8.97 4.00 2.58
N THR A 99 8.28 3.32 3.52
CA THR A 99 8.87 2.67 4.70
C THR A 99 10.08 1.81 4.38
N ILE A 100 10.02 1.01 3.30
CA ILE A 100 11.14 0.13 2.91
C ILE A 100 12.31 0.87 2.24
N SER A 101 12.12 2.13 1.85
CA SER A 101 13.10 2.94 1.13
C SER A 101 13.67 4.11 1.93
N ILE A 102 13.06 4.42 3.08
CA ILE A 102 13.53 5.49 3.96
C ILE A 102 14.87 5.08 4.57
N THR A 103 15.79 6.03 4.55
CA THR A 103 17.17 5.90 5.03
C THR A 103 17.39 6.73 6.29
N LYS A 104 18.50 6.48 6.98
CA LYS A 104 18.96 7.32 8.10
C LYS A 104 19.11 8.78 7.70
N ALA A 105 19.53 9.04 6.46
CA ALA A 105 19.68 10.41 5.94
C ALA A 105 18.35 11.17 5.86
N ASN A 106 17.20 10.49 5.79
CA ASN A 106 15.88 11.10 5.80
C ASN A 106 15.42 11.52 7.21
N VAL A 107 16.08 11.06 8.27
CA VAL A 107 15.78 11.46 9.65
C VAL A 107 16.64 12.68 9.99
N LYS A 108 15.99 13.80 10.30
CA LYS A 108 16.63 15.09 10.59
C LYS A 108 16.19 15.59 11.96
N VAL A 109 17.11 16.20 12.70
CA VAL A 109 16.75 17.00 13.88
C VAL A 109 16.47 18.42 13.39
N LEU A 110 15.33 18.99 13.74
CA LEU A 110 14.96 20.37 13.38
C LEU A 110 15.17 21.32 14.57
N GLU A 111 14.81 22.59 14.39
CA GLU A 111 15.03 23.68 15.35
C GLU A 111 14.31 23.45 16.69
N ASP A 112 13.24 22.66 16.70
CA ASP A 112 12.51 22.23 17.89
C ASP A 112 13.25 21.16 18.71
N GLY A 113 14.37 20.64 18.19
CA GLY A 113 15.12 19.52 18.78
C GLY A 113 14.49 18.15 18.52
N ASP A 114 13.34 18.10 17.83
CA ASP A 114 12.65 16.85 17.52
C ASP A 114 13.22 16.19 16.28
N LYS A 115 13.05 14.86 16.19
CA LYS A 115 13.38 14.09 15.00
C LYS A 115 12.21 14.08 14.02
N TRP A 116 12.49 14.50 12.80
CA TRP A 116 11.56 14.57 11.69
C TRP A 116 12.00 13.64 10.56
N LEU A 117 11.03 12.98 9.97
CA LEU A 117 11.19 12.21 8.75
C LEU A 117 10.89 13.10 7.54
N ILE A 118 11.90 13.34 6.70
CA ILE A 118 11.83 14.21 5.53
C ILE A 118 12.29 13.46 4.28
N TYR A 119 11.38 13.25 3.34
CA TYR A 119 11.63 12.46 2.12
C TYR A 119 10.65 12.79 1.00
N ASN A 120 10.98 12.45 -0.25
CA ASN A 120 10.05 12.54 -1.37
C ASN A 120 9.26 11.23 -1.51
N ARG A 121 7.93 11.30 -1.49
CA ARG A 121 7.06 10.12 -1.63
C ARG A 121 7.29 9.41 -2.96
N LYS A 122 7.45 8.08 -2.95
CA LYS A 122 7.69 7.31 -4.18
C LYS A 122 6.55 7.44 -5.21
N LYS A 123 5.30 7.49 -4.74
CA LYS A 123 4.13 7.48 -5.64
C LYS A 123 3.92 8.80 -6.38
N THR A 124 4.15 9.92 -5.70
CA THR A 124 3.76 11.25 -6.18
C THR A 124 4.94 12.19 -6.38
N GLY A 125 6.13 11.85 -5.88
CA GLY A 125 7.31 12.72 -5.88
C GLY A 125 7.23 13.90 -4.90
N THR A 126 6.09 14.08 -4.22
CA THR A 126 5.87 15.19 -3.29
C THR A 126 6.69 15.03 -2.02
N LEU A 127 7.25 16.12 -1.53
CA LEU A 127 7.95 16.16 -0.25
C LEU A 127 6.97 15.85 0.90
N ALA A 128 7.33 14.87 1.72
CA ALA A 128 6.68 14.56 2.99
C ALA A 128 7.58 14.99 4.14
N ARG A 129 6.97 15.60 5.17
CA ARG A 129 7.61 15.99 6.42
C ARG A 129 6.72 15.53 7.56
N VAL A 130 7.21 14.61 8.38
CA VAL A 130 6.44 14.03 9.49
C VAL A 130 7.30 14.02 10.75
N LYS A 131 6.79 14.58 11.85
CA LYS A 131 7.44 14.46 13.15
C LYS A 131 7.38 13.01 13.63
N LEU A 132 8.50 12.42 14.00
CA LEU A 132 8.55 11.05 14.49
C LEU A 132 8.09 11.01 15.95
N LEU A 133 7.07 10.19 16.20
CA LEU A 133 6.58 9.92 17.55
C LEU A 133 7.60 9.06 18.33
N PRO A 134 7.59 9.10 19.68
CA PRO A 134 8.45 8.26 20.50
C PRO A 134 8.41 6.78 20.10
N GLU A 135 7.23 6.24 19.85
CA GLU A 135 7.04 4.84 19.45
C GLU A 135 7.69 4.53 18.09
N ALA A 136 7.65 5.48 17.14
CA ALA A 136 8.34 5.33 15.88
C ALA A 136 9.87 5.35 16.06
N LEU A 137 10.38 6.16 16.98
CA LEU A 137 11.80 6.26 17.30
C LEU A 137 12.32 5.00 17.99
N GLU A 138 11.54 4.41 18.91
CA GLU A 138 11.87 3.13 19.54
C GLU A 138 12.03 2.01 18.50
N LEU A 139 11.13 1.96 17.52
CA LEU A 139 11.23 1.00 16.41
C LEU A 139 12.47 1.25 15.55
N VAL A 140 12.81 2.51 15.26
CA VAL A 140 14.04 2.84 14.51
C VAL A 140 15.28 2.42 15.29
N ALA A 141 15.34 2.67 16.59
CA ALA A 141 16.45 2.29 17.44
C ALA A 141 16.61 0.76 17.54
N LYS A 142 15.50 0.02 17.65
CA LYS A 142 15.49 -1.45 17.70
C LYS A 142 16.18 -2.10 16.48
N TYR A 143 16.05 -1.49 15.30
CA TYR A 143 16.62 -2.00 14.05
C TYR A 143 17.84 -1.21 13.59
N GLU A 144 18.48 -0.44 14.47
CA GLU A 144 19.70 0.29 14.16
C GLU A 144 20.83 -0.69 13.80
N ASP A 145 21.46 -0.43 12.66
CA ASP A 145 22.47 -1.30 12.08
C ASP A 145 23.48 -0.44 11.31
N GLY A 146 24.74 -0.41 11.76
CA GLY A 146 25.79 0.42 11.16
C GLY A 146 26.12 0.07 9.71
N ALA A 147 25.87 -1.17 9.27
CA ALA A 147 26.16 -1.63 7.91
C ALA A 147 25.05 -1.28 6.91
N ARG A 148 23.85 -0.90 7.40
CA ARG A 148 22.66 -0.64 6.58
C ARG A 148 22.27 0.83 6.63
N ASP A 149 21.88 1.38 5.48
CA ASP A 149 21.40 2.77 5.38
C ASP A 149 19.89 2.90 5.60
N THR A 150 19.10 1.87 5.24
CA THR A 150 17.65 1.86 5.50
C THR A 150 17.34 1.76 6.98
N LEU A 151 16.20 2.32 7.43
CA LEU A 151 15.79 2.23 8.84
C LEU A 151 15.45 0.79 9.25
N PHE A 152 14.78 0.03 8.37
CA PHE A 152 14.36 -1.35 8.64
C PHE A 152 15.01 -2.36 7.68
N PRO A 153 15.18 -3.64 8.11
CA PRO A 153 15.62 -4.71 7.23
C PRO A 153 14.73 -4.80 5.99
N LEU A 154 15.34 -5.07 4.84
CA LEU A 154 14.61 -5.13 3.58
C LEU A 154 13.73 -6.39 3.52
N LEU A 155 12.42 -6.17 3.40
CA LEU A 155 11.43 -7.20 3.11
C LEU A 155 10.65 -6.83 1.86
N SER A 156 10.36 -7.82 1.02
CA SER A 156 9.52 -7.58 -0.16
C SER A 156 8.09 -7.27 0.25
N THR A 157 7.40 -6.43 -0.53
CA THR A 157 6.00 -6.04 -0.25
C THR A 157 5.08 -7.25 -0.16
N ASN A 158 5.26 -8.24 -1.04
CA ASN A 158 4.49 -9.49 -0.98
C ASN A 158 4.77 -10.26 0.30
N ARG A 159 6.02 -10.23 0.78
CA ARG A 159 6.38 -10.93 2.02
C ARG A 159 5.72 -10.29 3.23
N VAL A 160 5.83 -8.97 3.38
CA VAL A 160 5.20 -8.25 4.50
C VAL A 160 3.69 -8.42 4.47
N ARG A 161 3.06 -8.40 3.29
CA ARG A 161 1.64 -8.71 3.15
C ARG A 161 1.29 -10.10 3.70
N ILE A 162 2.02 -11.14 3.32
CA ILE A 162 1.77 -12.51 3.80
C ILE A 162 1.96 -12.57 5.33
N ASP A 163 3.03 -11.98 5.84
CA ASP A 163 3.34 -11.97 7.26
C ASP A 163 2.26 -11.24 8.06
N LEU A 164 1.78 -10.08 7.58
CA LEU A 164 0.67 -9.35 8.21
C LEU A 164 -0.63 -10.15 8.22
N ILE A 165 -0.94 -10.91 7.16
CA ILE A 165 -2.09 -11.82 7.17
C ILE A 165 -1.93 -12.88 8.27
N THR A 166 -0.73 -13.44 8.43
CA THR A 166 -0.43 -14.40 9.50
C THR A 166 -0.56 -13.75 10.88
N ILE A 167 -0.01 -12.55 11.07
CA ILE A 167 -0.08 -11.79 12.33
C ILE A 167 -1.55 -11.46 12.68
N CYS A 168 -2.34 -10.98 11.73
CA CYS A 168 -3.77 -10.69 11.94
C CYS A 168 -4.58 -11.92 12.35
N LYS A 169 -4.20 -13.12 11.88
CA LYS A 169 -4.81 -14.39 12.31
C LYS A 169 -4.40 -14.75 13.74
N LEU A 170 -3.12 -14.63 14.08
CA LEU A 170 -2.61 -14.87 15.44
C LEU A 170 -3.20 -13.88 16.45
N ALA A 171 -3.41 -12.63 16.04
CA ALA A 171 -3.94 -11.56 16.85
C ALA A 171 -5.49 -11.56 16.94
N GLU A 172 -6.16 -12.52 16.27
CA GLU A 172 -7.62 -12.63 16.22
C GLU A 172 -8.33 -11.31 15.88
N THR A 173 -7.84 -10.63 14.85
CA THR A 173 -8.43 -9.36 14.39
C THR A 173 -9.84 -9.57 13.82
N SER A 174 -10.70 -8.58 14.01
CA SER A 174 -12.12 -8.65 13.64
C SER A 174 -12.36 -8.70 12.12
N LYS A 175 -11.36 -8.34 11.31
CA LYS A 175 -11.44 -8.28 9.85
C LYS A 175 -10.14 -8.78 9.23
N THR A 176 -10.25 -9.44 8.08
CA THR A 176 -9.12 -9.63 7.16
C THR A 176 -8.86 -8.32 6.42
N TYR A 177 -7.75 -7.67 6.76
CA TYR A 177 -7.24 -6.44 6.15
C TYR A 177 -6.33 -6.73 4.94
#